data_AF-A0A3S9BK45-F1
#
_entry.id   AF-A0A3S9BK45-F1
#
_cell.length_a   1.000
_cell.length_b   1.000
_cell.length_c   1.000
_cell.angle_alpha   90.00
_cell.angle_beta   90.00
_cell.angle_gamma   90.00
#
_symmetry.space_group_name_H-M   'P 1'
#
loop_
_entity.id
_entity.type
_entity.pdbx_description
1 polymer ?
#
loop_
_entity_poly.entity_id
_entity_poly.type
_entity_poly.pdbx_seq_one_letter_code
_entity_poly.pdbx_strand_id
1 'polypeptide(L)' 'MSTKLWIKAAKVLAINSEAVVKCPECGDGNLLVIDAGAGTTHVERHMHCPKCGAHNALLKSVGDT' A
#
# COMPACT_ATOMS: atom_id res chain seq x y z
N MET A 1 12.87 -0.02 -9.78
CA MET A 1 11.42 -0.25 -9.60
C MET A 1 11.05 -1.68 -9.94
N SER A 2 10.62 -2.47 -8.95
CA SER A 2 10.12 -3.83 -9.19
C SER A 2 8.63 -3.89 -8.86
N THR A 3 7.78 -3.77 -9.88
CA THR A 3 6.31 -3.89 -9.76
C THR A 3 5.90 -5.14 -8.98
N LYS A 4 6.66 -6.23 -9.10
CA LYS A 4 6.43 -7.49 -8.36
C LYS A 4 6.54 -7.31 -6.84
N LEU A 5 7.50 -6.52 -6.37
CA LEU A 5 7.67 -6.26 -4.93
C LEU A 5 6.53 -5.39 -4.38
N TRP A 6 6.06 -4.42 -5.15
CA TRP A 6 4.86 -3.66 -4.81
C TRP A 6 3.61 -4.52 -4.75
N ILE A 7 3.42 -5.44 -5.70
CA ILE A 7 2.30 -6.40 -5.65
C ILE A 7 2.40 -7.30 -4.41
N LYS A 8 3.62 -7.73 -4.03
CA LYS A 8 3.82 -8.52 -2.81
C LYS A 8 3.48 -7.72 -1.55
N ALA A 9 3.93 -6.47 -1.45
CA ALA A 9 3.59 -5.55 -0.38
C ALA A 9 2.06 -5.37 -0.27
N ALA A 10 1.40 -5.13 -1.40
CA ALA A 10 -0.05 -4.99 -1.49
C ALA A 10 -0.80 -6.24 -0.97
N LYS A 11 -0.36 -7.44 -1.36
CA LYS A 11 -0.95 -8.70 -0.88
C LYS A 11 -0.83 -8.87 0.64
N VAL A 12 0.31 -8.50 1.22
CA VAL A 12 0.48 -8.54 2.68
C VAL A 12 -0.51 -7.59 3.35
N LEU A 13 -0.60 -6.35 2.87
CA LEU A 13 -1.51 -5.34 3.42
C LEU A 13 -2.99 -5.69 3.21
N ALA A 14 -3.33 -6.40 2.14
CA ALA A 14 -4.68 -6.87 1.89
C ALA A 14 -5.14 -7.92 2.92
N ILE A 15 -4.20 -8.76 3.41
CA ILE A 15 -4.47 -9.76 4.45
C ILE A 15 -4.46 -9.13 5.84
N ASN A 16 -3.51 -8.24 6.11
CA ASN A 16 -3.38 -7.53 7.38
C ASN A 16 -3.03 -6.06 7.12
N SER A 17 -4.01 -5.17 7.32
CA SER A 17 -3.85 -3.73 7.10
C SER A 17 -2.85 -3.07 8.06
N GLU A 18 -2.55 -3.69 9.20
CA GLU A 18 -1.61 -3.17 10.20
C GLU A 18 -0.19 -3.72 10.02
N ALA A 19 0.05 -4.54 8.99
CA ALA A 19 1.35 -5.13 8.74
C ALA A 19 2.42 -4.07 8.46
N VAL A 20 3.57 -4.18 9.14
CA VAL A 20 4.74 -3.36 8.84
C VAL A 20 5.43 -3.91 7.59
N VAL A 21 5.38 -3.15 6.50
CA VAL A 21 5.96 -3.56 5.21
C VAL A 21 7.16 -2.70 4.86
N LYS A 22 8.27 -3.34 4.49
CA LYS A 22 9.48 -2.65 4.00
C LYS A 22 9.25 -2.04 2.62
N CYS A 23 9.87 -0.88 2.38
CA CYS A 23 9.80 -0.18 1.11
C CYS A 23 10.30 -1.08 -0.02
N PRO A 24 9.44 -1.38 -1.02
CA PRO A 24 9.83 -2.20 -2.17
C PRO A 24 10.93 -1.59 -3.05
N GLU A 25 11.16 -0.28 -2.94
CA GLU A 25 12.17 0.43 -3.74
C GLU A 25 13.53 0.51 -3.04
N CYS A 26 13.60 1.04 -1.81
CA CYS A 26 14.88 1.23 -1.13
C CYS A 26 15.24 0.14 -0.11
N GLY A 27 14.30 -0.72 0.29
CA GLY A 27 14.53 -1.76 1.31
C GLY A 27 14.70 -1.26 2.75
N ASP A 28 15.09 0.00 2.95
CA ASP A 28 15.47 0.53 4.25
C ASP A 28 14.30 1.08 5.07
N GLY A 29 13.38 1.80 4.42
CA GLY A 29 12.21 2.41 5.07
C GLY A 29 11.07 1.43 5.30
N ASN A 30 10.23 1.70 6.31
CA ASN A 30 8.90 1.09 6.42
C ASN A 30 7.91 1.97 5.65
N LEU A 31 6.93 1.36 4.99
CA LEU A 31 5.84 2.09 4.35
C LEU A 31 4.93 2.70 5.41
N LEU A 32 4.59 3.96 5.22
CA LEU A 32 3.44 4.61 5.84
C LEU A 32 2.22 4.28 4.98
N VAL A 33 1.18 3.75 5.62
CA VAL A 33 -0.03 3.27 4.94
C VAL A 33 -1.23 4.07 5.43
N ILE A 34 -1.98 4.66 4.51
CA ILE A 34 -3.18 5.44 4.80
C ILE A 34 -4.28 5.01 3.85
N ASP A 35 -5.43 4.63 4.40
CA ASP A 35 -6.62 4.37 3.62
C ASP A 35 -7.44 5.68 3.50
N ALA A 36 -7.76 6.08 2.27
CA ALA A 36 -8.56 7.25 1.94
C ALA A 36 -9.80 6.82 1.14
N GLY A 37 -10.95 7.42 1.44
CA GLY A 37 -12.16 7.18 0.66
C GLY A 37 -11.97 7.68 -0.78
N ALA A 38 -12.25 6.81 -1.76
CA ALA A 38 -12.17 7.13 -3.19
C ALA A 38 -13.58 7.04 -3.80
N GLY A 39 -14.42 8.01 -3.47
CA GLY A 39 -15.85 7.98 -3.78
C GLY A 39 -16.66 7.13 -2.80
N THR A 40 -17.84 6.68 -3.22
CA THR A 40 -18.79 5.95 -2.34
C THR A 40 -18.59 4.43 -2.35
N THR A 41 -17.93 3.91 -3.38
CA THR A 41 -17.80 2.46 -3.63
C THR A 41 -16.35 1.99 -3.64
N HIS A 42 -15.37 2.87 -3.39
CA HIS A 42 -13.97 2.50 -3.39
C HIS A 42 -13.20 3.18 -2.25
N VAL A 43 -12.10 2.55 -1.87
CA VAL A 43 -11.08 3.05 -0.96
C VAL A 43 -9.75 2.95 -1.68
N GLU A 44 -8.94 4.00 -1.59
CA GLU A 44 -7.55 3.98 -2.01
C GLU A 44 -6.64 3.77 -0.80
N ARG A 45 -5.78 2.77 -0.88
CA ARG A 45 -4.70 2.56 0.09
C ARG A 45 -3.43 3.19 -0.44
N HIS A 46 -3.05 4.32 0.13
CA HIS A 46 -1.81 5.00 -0.17
C HIS A 46 -0.66 4.40 0.64
N MET A 47 0.44 4.09 -0.02
CA MET A 47 1.67 3.58 0.56
C MET A 47 2.81 4.54 0.23
N HIS A 48 3.40 5.16 1.24
CA HIS A 48 4.47 6.12 1.07
C HIS A 48 5.71 5.73 1.87
N CYS A 49 6.90 5.82 1.25
CA CYS A 49 8.15 5.63 1.96
C CYS A 49 8.75 6.98 2.40
N PRO A 50 8.86 7.24 3.72
CA PRO A 50 9.42 8.50 4.20
C PRO A 50 10.95 8.61 3.99
N LYS A 51 11.63 7.53 3.58
CA LYS A 51 13.08 7.51 3.37
C LYS A 51 13.50 7.89 1.95
N CYS A 52 12.84 7.31 0.94
CA CYS A 52 13.18 7.56 -0.47
C CYS A 52 12.08 8.30 -1.25
N GLY A 53 10.95 8.60 -0.62
CA GLY A 53 9.81 9.27 -1.26
C GLY A 53 8.98 8.39 -2.19
N ALA A 54 9.35 7.11 -2.36
CA ALA A 54 8.59 6.19 -3.21
C ALA A 54 7.14 6.07 -2.75
N HIS A 55 6.23 6.09 -3.71
CA HIS A 55 4.79 6.09 -3.48
C HIS A 55 4.09 5.10 -4.41
N ASN A 56 3.06 4.43 -3.89
CA ASN A 56 2.13 3.64 -4.68
C ASN A 56 0.75 3.65 -4.02
N ALA A 57 -0.32 3.44 -4.79
CA ALA A 57 -1.69 3.39 -4.29
C ALA A 57 -2.42 2.15 -4.81
N LEU A 58 -3.31 1.59 -4.00
CA LEU A 58 -4.16 0.46 -4.38
C LEU A 58 -5.62 0.88 -4.31
N LEU A 59 -6.34 0.73 -5.41
CA LEU A 59 -7.79 0.90 -5.41
C LEU A 59 -8.44 -0.41 -4.95
N LYS A 60 -9.33 -0.32 -3.95
CA LYS A 60 -10.13 -1.43 -3.44
C LYS A 60 -11.61 -1.06 -3.48
N SER A 61 -12.45 -1.96 -3.98
CA SER A 61 -13.90 -1.80 -3.92
C SER A 61 -14.44 -2.01 -2.50
N VAL A 62 -15.36 -1.15 -2.08
CA VAL A 62 -16.16 -1.27 -0.84
C VAL A 62 -17.35 -2.16 -1.17
N GLY A 63 -17.10 -3.45 -1.27
CA GLY A 63 -18.10 -4.44 -1.64
C GLY A 63 -17.42 -5.76 -1.94
N ASP A 64 -17.07 -6.47 -0.87
CA ASP A 64 -16.75 -7.91 -0.81
C ASP A 64 -16.43 -8.21 0.67
N THR A 65 -17.48 -8.41 1.45
CA THR A 65 -17.46 -9.18 2.71
C THR A 65 -18.12 -10.52 2.44
#